data_AF-A0A0F3IVM3-F1
#
_entry.id   AF-A0A0F3IVM3-F1
#
_cell.length_a   1.000
_cell.length_b   1.000
_cell.length_c   1.000
_cell.angle_alpha   90.00
_cell.angle_beta   90.00
_cell.angle_gamma   90.00
#
_symmetry.space_group_name_H-M   'P 1'
#
loop_
_entity.id
_entity.type
_entity.pdbx_description
1 polymer ?
#
loop_
_entity_poly.entity_id
_entity_poly.type
_entity_poly.pdbx_seq_one_letter_code
_entity_poly.pdbx_strand_id
1 'polypeptide(L)'
;MHIGVRGRLWLAFGVISLLPVLATLVAWLAFNTAMVRIETVARDRLPQIEVALQLNAQGERLVGLGMSMVAASSAEARMPLIAQFEAEQAEALRLIAALEAGGTAPIAVRNIKTYLEDLVRNLASVDAANHSAMDADTRLAQSMTKVEMLLSQISSTALQTMDGRSDTQAIAAYARELSLVGRALQLLKNGDSIDNLKGDSNKIIEKLNNNINNLNHQEKLKFEIILNKLKMVLTEDPFELQRTRFFDIEDRQLLLASNHSQAQYIRREIKNFVDDARAKVDEATDEVNNAVMLGMRSMLFLAVGALIFAAALGFFLC
;
A
#
# COMPACT_ATOMS: atom_id res chain seq x y z
N MET A 1 23.05 -86.18 5.19
CA MET A 1 22.98 -85.59 6.54
C MET A 1 21.51 -85.38 6.90
N HIS A 2 20.95 -86.20 7.80
CA HIS A 2 19.59 -85.98 8.30
C HIS A 2 19.65 -84.92 9.41
N ILE A 3 19.09 -83.73 9.17
CA ILE A 3 18.93 -82.73 10.23
C ILE A 3 17.97 -83.34 11.26
N GLY A 4 18.47 -83.67 12.44
CA GLY A 4 17.65 -84.25 13.50
C GLY A 4 16.52 -83.30 13.94
N VAL A 5 15.47 -83.85 14.54
CA VAL A 5 14.28 -83.12 15.01
C VAL A 5 14.63 -81.86 15.82
N ARG A 6 15.72 -81.91 16.60
CA ARG A 6 16.26 -80.74 17.33
C ARG A 6 16.75 -79.61 16.42
N GLY A 7 17.46 -79.92 15.33
CA GLY A 7 17.94 -78.90 14.38
C GLY A 7 16.79 -78.24 13.61
N ARG A 8 15.72 -78.98 13.33
CA ARG A 8 14.50 -78.47 12.66
C ARG A 8 13.70 -77.51 13.56
N LEU A 9 13.57 -77.82 14.85
CA LEU A 9 12.96 -76.93 15.85
C LEU A 9 13.73 -75.62 16.04
N TRP A 10 15.07 -75.69 16.10
CA TRP A 10 15.92 -74.49 16.20
C TRP A 10 15.84 -73.60 14.96
N LEU A 11 15.72 -74.19 13.76
CA LEU A 11 15.53 -73.45 12.51
C LEU A 11 14.18 -72.72 12.48
N ALA A 12 13.10 -73.40 12.87
CA ALA A 12 11.77 -72.78 12.94
C ALA A 12 11.73 -71.63 13.95
N PHE A 13 12.33 -71.81 15.14
CA PHE A 13 12.44 -70.76 16.15
C PHE A 13 13.29 -69.58 15.66
N GLY A 14 14.41 -69.85 14.98
CA GLY A 14 15.26 -68.82 14.40
C GLY A 14 14.53 -67.96 13.36
N VAL A 15 13.78 -68.59 12.46
CA VAL A 15 13.00 -67.87 11.42
C VAL A 15 11.87 -67.04 12.03
N ILE A 16 11.13 -67.60 13.00
CA ILE A 16 10.04 -66.88 13.70
C ILE A 16 10.58 -65.68 14.49
N SER A 17 11.77 -65.82 15.10
CA SER A 17 12.40 -64.76 15.88
C SER A 17 13.02 -63.65 15.01
N LEU A 18 13.37 -63.95 13.76
CA LEU A 18 13.95 -62.99 12.82
C LEU A 18 12.89 -62.05 12.21
N LEU A 19 11.64 -62.50 12.09
CA LEU A 19 10.56 -61.74 11.46
C LEU A 19 10.23 -60.43 12.21
N PRO A 20 10.08 -60.40 13.54
CA PRO A 20 9.91 -59.15 14.28
C PRO A 20 11.07 -58.17 14.08
N VAL A 21 12.30 -58.68 13.97
CA VAL A 21 13.51 -57.85 13.77
C VAL A 21 13.46 -57.18 12.40
N LEU A 22 13.13 -57.93 11.34
CA LEU A 22 12.99 -57.39 9.99
C LEU A 22 11.81 -56.42 9.88
N ALA A 23 10.67 -56.73 10.52
CA ALA A 23 9.52 -55.84 10.57
C ALA A 23 9.86 -54.51 11.28
N THR A 24 10.59 -54.57 12.39
CA THR A 24 11.05 -53.39 13.13
C THR A 24 12.00 -52.55 12.28
N LEU A 25 12.92 -53.18 11.54
CA LEU A 25 13.87 -52.48 10.67
C LEU A 25 13.17 -51.77 9.50
N VAL A 26 12.16 -52.41 8.89
CA VAL A 26 11.34 -51.80 7.82
C VAL A 26 10.49 -50.64 8.37
N ALA A 27 9.86 -50.81 9.53
CA ALA A 27 9.15 -49.71 10.22
C ALA A 27 10.08 -48.54 10.52
N TRP A 28 11.29 -48.82 11.01
CA TRP A 28 12.27 -47.80 11.36
C TRP A 28 12.70 -46.98 10.12
N LEU A 29 13.00 -47.64 9.00
CA LEU A 29 13.39 -46.95 7.76
C LEU A 29 12.25 -46.09 7.19
N ALA A 30 11.02 -46.60 7.21
CA ALA A 30 9.84 -45.86 6.79
C ALA A 30 9.60 -44.62 7.69
N PHE A 31 9.71 -44.80 9.01
CA PHE A 31 9.54 -43.73 9.99
C PHE A 31 10.64 -42.66 9.87
N ASN A 32 11.90 -43.05 9.69
CA ASN A 32 13.01 -42.10 9.52
C ASN A 32 12.84 -41.24 8.26
N THR A 33 12.35 -41.84 7.16
CA THR A 33 12.07 -41.11 5.92
C THR A 33 10.92 -40.12 6.09
N ALA A 34 9.87 -40.50 6.82
CA ALA A 34 8.75 -39.63 7.13
C ALA A 34 9.13 -38.47 8.06
N MET A 35 9.94 -38.75 9.10
CA MET A 35 10.44 -37.74 10.04
C MET A 35 11.26 -36.66 9.34
N VAL A 36 12.20 -37.03 8.47
CA VAL A 36 13.03 -36.05 7.74
C VAL A 36 12.19 -35.11 6.87
N ARG A 37 11.13 -35.62 6.23
CA ARG A 37 10.23 -34.80 5.38
C ARG A 37 9.30 -33.91 6.19
N ILE A 38 8.71 -34.42 7.27
CA ILE A 38 7.88 -33.63 8.20
C ILE A 38 8.74 -32.54 8.87
N GLU A 39 9.97 -32.87 9.26
CA GLU A 39 10.90 -31.91 9.87
C GLU A 39 11.28 -30.80 8.89
N THR A 40 11.53 -31.12 7.61
CA THR A 40 11.78 -30.11 6.55
C THR A 40 10.58 -29.17 6.38
N VAL A 41 9.35 -29.71 6.36
CA VAL A 41 8.13 -28.89 6.25
C VAL A 41 7.93 -27.99 7.48
N ALA A 42 8.09 -28.56 8.67
CA ALA A 42 7.85 -27.85 9.93
C ALA A 42 8.93 -26.81 10.25
N ARG A 43 10.21 -27.09 9.93
CA ARG A 43 11.33 -26.16 10.16
C ARG A 43 11.45 -25.09 9.07
N ASP A 44 11.20 -25.44 7.81
CA ASP A 44 11.56 -24.52 6.73
C ASP A 44 10.34 -23.79 6.16
N ARG A 45 9.18 -24.45 6.02
CA ARG A 45 8.04 -23.90 5.27
C ARG A 45 7.07 -23.09 6.13
N LEU A 46 6.75 -23.56 7.34
CA LEU A 46 5.83 -22.87 8.24
C LEU A 46 6.33 -21.47 8.65
N PRO A 47 7.61 -21.27 9.04
CA PRO A 47 8.11 -19.93 9.35
C PRO A 47 8.05 -18.97 8.16
N GLN A 48 8.26 -19.47 6.94
CA GLN A 48 8.19 -18.62 5.74
C GLN A 48 6.76 -18.19 5.41
N ILE A 49 5.77 -19.07 5.61
CA ILE A 49 4.35 -18.70 5.49
C ILE A 49 4.02 -17.60 6.49
N GLU A 50 4.50 -17.71 7.73
CA GLU A 50 4.28 -16.69 8.75
C GLU A 50 4.90 -15.34 8.35
N VAL A 51 6.17 -15.33 7.94
CA VAL A 51 6.85 -14.11 7.45
C VAL A 51 6.10 -13.49 6.27
N ALA A 52 5.62 -14.31 5.33
CA ALA A 52 4.86 -13.83 4.18
C ALA A 52 3.52 -13.20 4.61
N LEU A 53 2.80 -13.81 5.56
CA LEU A 53 1.56 -13.24 6.09
C LEU A 53 1.81 -11.94 6.88
N GLN A 54 2.88 -11.87 7.66
CA GLN A 54 3.31 -10.65 8.34
C GLN A 54 3.61 -9.55 7.32
N LEU A 55 4.31 -9.86 6.23
CA LEU A 55 4.61 -8.90 5.16
C LEU A 55 3.34 -8.40 4.46
N ASN A 56 2.35 -9.27 4.27
CA ASN A 56 1.07 -8.86 3.72
C ASN A 56 0.33 -7.88 4.66
N ALA A 57 0.28 -8.21 5.96
CA ALA A 57 -0.30 -7.30 6.95
C ALA A 57 0.44 -5.96 6.99
N GLN A 58 1.76 -5.99 6.79
CA GLN A 58 2.61 -4.81 6.75
C GLN A 58 2.30 -3.91 5.54
N GLY A 59 2.11 -4.49 4.36
CA GLY A 59 1.68 -3.73 3.17
C GLY A 59 0.35 -3.01 3.38
N GLU A 60 -0.63 -3.67 4.00
CA GLU A 60 -1.94 -3.07 4.32
C GLU A 60 -1.81 -1.92 5.33
N ARG A 61 -0.93 -2.04 6.34
CA ARG A 61 -0.64 -0.94 7.28
C ARG A 61 -0.04 0.27 6.58
N LEU A 62 0.90 0.06 5.66
CA LEU A 62 1.51 1.15 4.88
C LEU A 62 0.46 1.88 4.03
N VAL A 63 -0.46 1.15 3.39
CA VAL A 63 -1.60 1.78 2.67
C VAL A 63 -2.49 2.58 3.63
N GLY A 64 -2.82 2.01 4.78
CA GLY A 64 -3.61 2.68 5.81
C GLY A 64 -2.95 3.98 6.29
N LEU A 65 -1.63 3.97 6.52
CA LEU A 65 -0.86 5.16 6.90
C LEU A 65 -0.91 6.23 5.82
N GLY A 66 -0.86 5.86 4.54
CA GLY A 66 -1.05 6.82 3.44
C GLY A 66 -2.39 7.54 3.50
N MET A 67 -3.48 6.82 3.79
CA MET A 67 -4.80 7.43 3.98
C MET A 67 -4.81 8.38 5.19
N SER A 68 -4.16 7.98 6.30
CA SER A 68 -4.03 8.83 7.49
C SER A 68 -3.19 10.09 7.22
N MET A 69 -2.13 10.00 6.41
CA MET A 69 -1.30 11.14 6.02
C MET A 69 -2.10 12.18 5.23
N VAL A 70 -3.01 11.75 4.35
CA VAL A 70 -3.91 12.64 3.60
C VAL A 70 -4.97 13.25 4.50
N ALA A 71 -5.49 12.49 5.47
CA ALA A 71 -6.49 12.98 6.43
C ALA A 71 -5.92 13.98 7.45
N ALA A 72 -4.60 13.94 7.71
CA ALA A 72 -3.94 14.84 8.65
C ALA A 72 -3.92 16.29 8.13
N SER A 73 -4.61 17.18 8.85
CA SER A 73 -4.85 18.57 8.47
C SER A 73 -3.74 19.54 8.87
N SER A 74 -2.65 19.06 9.48
CA SER A 74 -1.52 19.90 9.89
C SER A 74 -0.18 19.18 9.76
N ALA A 75 0.91 19.95 9.68
CA ALA A 75 2.26 19.39 9.64
C ALA A 75 2.59 18.65 10.95
N GLU A 76 2.18 19.19 12.09
CA GLU A 76 2.36 18.61 13.42
C GLU A 76 1.62 17.28 13.55
N ALA A 77 0.41 17.18 12.99
CA ALA A 77 -0.35 15.93 12.97
C ALA A 77 0.28 14.85 12.07
N ARG A 78 1.09 15.25 11.08
CA ARG A 78 1.79 14.33 10.16
C ARG A 78 3.09 13.78 10.70
N MET A 79 3.84 14.55 11.48
CA MET A 79 5.12 14.11 12.05
C MET A 79 5.09 12.70 12.67
N PRO A 80 4.13 12.34 13.55
CA PRO A 80 4.08 10.99 14.10
C PRO A 80 3.75 9.92 13.04
N LEU A 81 2.96 10.26 12.02
CA LEU A 81 2.63 9.34 10.92
C LEU A 81 3.84 9.04 10.03
N ILE A 82 4.71 10.03 9.80
CA ILE A 82 5.96 9.86 9.06
C ILE A 82 6.91 8.93 9.82
N ALA A 83 7.09 9.16 11.13
CA ALA A 83 7.92 8.29 11.96
C ALA A 83 7.38 6.85 12.00
N GLN A 84 6.06 6.69 12.09
CA GLN A 84 5.42 5.38 12.01
C GLN A 84 5.65 4.72 10.64
N PHE A 85 5.52 5.49 9.56
CA PHE A 85 5.77 5.00 8.21
C PHE A 85 7.20 4.49 8.00
N GLU A 86 8.21 5.21 8.48
CA GLU A 86 9.62 4.78 8.41
C GLU A 86 9.84 3.46 9.17
N ALA A 87 9.24 3.33 10.36
CA ALA A 87 9.31 2.10 11.13
C ALA A 87 8.65 0.93 10.41
N GLU A 88 7.45 1.15 9.85
CA GLU A 88 6.72 0.12 9.13
C GLU A 88 7.42 -0.28 7.80
N GLN A 89 8.09 0.66 7.14
CA GLN A 89 8.93 0.37 5.98
C GLN A 89 10.13 -0.49 6.35
N ALA A 90 10.83 -0.14 7.43
CA ALA A 90 11.99 -0.90 7.90
C ALA A 90 11.62 -2.35 8.24
N GLU A 91 10.46 -2.55 8.88
CA GLU A 91 9.96 -3.89 9.18
C GLU A 91 9.59 -4.66 7.92
N ALA A 92 8.94 -4.02 6.92
CA ALA A 92 8.64 -4.66 5.65
C ALA A 92 9.92 -5.13 4.92
N LEU A 93 10.97 -4.31 4.92
CA LEU A 93 12.26 -4.68 4.34
C LEU A 93 12.93 -5.83 5.09
N ARG A 94 12.83 -5.85 6.43
CA ARG A 94 13.32 -6.96 7.26
C ARG A 94 12.61 -8.27 6.92
N LEU A 95 11.29 -8.24 6.74
CA LEU A 95 10.49 -9.40 6.36
C LEU A 95 10.81 -9.90 4.95
N ILE A 96 11.04 -8.99 3.98
CA ILE A 96 11.52 -9.35 2.63
C ILE A 96 12.87 -10.06 2.70
N ALA A 97 13.82 -9.54 3.49
CA ALA A 97 15.13 -10.18 3.67
C ALA A 97 15.01 -11.57 4.31
N ALA A 98 14.06 -11.75 5.24
CA ALA A 98 13.78 -13.06 5.83
C ALA A 98 13.18 -14.06 4.81
N LEU A 99 12.30 -13.60 3.90
CA LEU A 99 11.80 -14.43 2.80
C LEU A 99 12.92 -14.85 1.84
N GLU A 100 13.83 -13.93 1.53
CA GLU A 100 15.01 -14.21 0.70
C GLU A 100 15.91 -15.25 1.35
N ALA A 101 16.23 -15.09 2.64
CA ALA A 101 17.03 -16.04 3.40
C ALA A 101 16.37 -17.43 3.55
N GLY A 102 15.03 -17.48 3.56
CA GLY A 102 14.26 -18.73 3.55
C GLY A 102 14.33 -19.51 2.23
N GLY A 103 14.91 -18.95 1.17
CA GLY A 103 14.93 -19.61 -0.13
C GLY A 103 13.61 -19.50 -0.89
N THR A 104 12.84 -18.43 -0.63
CA THR A 104 11.72 -18.03 -1.50
C THR A 104 12.26 -17.74 -2.90
N ALA A 105 11.46 -18.02 -3.94
CA ALA A 105 11.88 -17.80 -5.32
C ALA A 105 12.38 -16.36 -5.54
N PRO A 106 13.61 -16.15 -6.04
CA PRO A 106 14.22 -14.82 -6.14
C PRO A 106 13.38 -13.82 -6.94
N ILE A 107 12.63 -14.29 -7.94
CA ILE A 107 11.76 -13.45 -8.77
C ILE A 107 10.57 -12.91 -7.95
N ALA A 108 9.91 -13.75 -7.14
CA ALA A 108 8.77 -13.34 -6.33
C ALA A 108 9.20 -12.32 -5.27
N VAL A 109 10.32 -12.57 -4.58
CA VAL A 109 10.91 -11.63 -3.61
C VAL A 109 11.25 -10.30 -4.27
N ARG A 110 11.87 -10.33 -5.46
CA ARG A 110 12.20 -9.11 -6.22
C ARG A 110 10.95 -8.32 -6.62
N ASN A 111 9.88 -9.00 -7.04
CA ASN A 111 8.62 -8.36 -7.40
C ASN A 111 8.01 -7.66 -6.17
N ILE A 112 7.90 -8.37 -5.05
CA ILE A 112 7.38 -7.82 -3.78
C ILE A 112 8.20 -6.60 -3.35
N LYS A 113 9.54 -6.67 -3.43
CA LYS A 113 10.43 -5.54 -3.12
C LYS A 113 10.16 -4.35 -4.04
N THR A 114 10.00 -4.57 -5.34
CA THR A 114 9.69 -3.51 -6.31
C THR A 114 8.36 -2.84 -5.98
N TYR A 115 7.31 -3.62 -5.71
CA TYR A 115 6.00 -3.09 -5.35
C TYR A 115 6.02 -2.31 -4.03
N LEU A 116 6.82 -2.76 -3.05
CA LEU A 116 7.02 -2.04 -1.79
C LEU A 116 7.75 -0.71 -2.02
N GLU A 117 8.81 -0.70 -2.84
CA GLU A 117 9.57 0.51 -3.18
C GLU A 117 8.68 1.54 -3.90
N ASP A 118 7.83 1.09 -4.82
CA ASP A 118 6.86 1.94 -5.51
C ASP A 118 5.81 2.49 -4.54
N LEU A 119 5.29 1.65 -3.64
CA LEU A 119 4.36 2.06 -2.58
C LEU A 119 4.97 3.16 -1.70
N VAL A 120 6.21 2.96 -1.24
CA VAL A 120 6.96 3.93 -0.43
C VAL A 120 7.16 5.24 -1.17
N ARG A 121 7.58 5.19 -2.44
CA ARG A 121 7.81 6.37 -3.28
C ARG A 121 6.53 7.18 -3.49
N ASN A 122 5.43 6.50 -3.74
CA ASN A 122 4.13 7.14 -3.87
C ASN A 122 3.69 7.78 -2.56
N LEU A 123 3.93 7.16 -1.40
CA LEU A 123 3.62 7.76 -0.10
C LEU A 123 4.44 9.02 0.18
N ALA A 124 5.74 9.01 -0.12
CA ALA A 124 6.55 10.22 -0.03
C ALA A 124 6.03 11.33 -0.96
N SER A 125 5.55 10.96 -2.15
CA SER A 125 4.93 11.90 -3.10
C SER A 125 3.58 12.42 -2.60
N VAL A 126 2.78 11.59 -1.92
CA VAL A 126 1.53 11.99 -1.25
C VAL A 126 1.81 13.02 -0.14
N ASP A 127 2.85 12.83 0.67
CA ASP A 127 3.22 13.78 1.72
C ASP A 127 3.68 15.12 1.12
N ALA A 128 4.53 15.09 0.09
CA ALA A 128 4.98 16.28 -0.62
C ALA A 128 3.79 17.06 -1.24
N ALA A 129 2.88 16.37 -1.93
CA ALA A 129 1.67 16.98 -2.47
C ALA A 129 0.74 17.53 -1.37
N ASN A 130 0.65 16.86 -0.22
CA ASN A 130 -0.14 17.36 0.91
C ASN A 130 0.45 18.64 1.51
N HIS A 131 1.78 18.68 1.64
CA HIS A 131 2.49 19.89 2.09
C HIS A 131 2.29 21.05 1.11
N SER A 132 2.45 20.81 -0.18
CA SER A 132 2.21 21.81 -1.24
C SER A 132 0.77 22.33 -1.23
N ALA A 133 -0.22 21.44 -1.16
CA ALA A 133 -1.64 21.82 -1.11
C ALA A 133 -1.96 22.69 0.11
N MET A 134 -1.34 22.40 1.27
CA MET A 134 -1.51 23.19 2.49
C MET A 134 -0.87 24.57 2.44
N ASP A 135 0.34 24.68 1.86
CA ASP A 135 0.98 25.98 1.62
C ASP A 135 0.12 26.82 0.67
N ALA A 136 -0.35 26.20 -0.42
CA ALA A 136 -1.24 26.83 -1.37
C ALA A 136 -2.55 27.29 -0.71
N ASP A 137 -3.16 26.47 0.15
CA ASP A 137 -4.36 26.84 0.92
C ASP A 137 -4.12 28.03 1.85
N THR A 138 -3.00 28.02 2.58
CA THR A 138 -2.64 29.10 3.52
C THR A 138 -2.41 30.40 2.77
N ARG A 139 -1.63 30.36 1.69
CA ARG A 139 -1.32 31.54 0.87
C ARG A 139 -2.53 32.05 0.11
N LEU A 140 -3.39 31.15 -0.38
CA LEU A 140 -4.65 31.54 -1.02
C LEU A 140 -5.55 32.26 -0.02
N ALA A 141 -5.74 31.72 1.19
CA ALA A 141 -6.55 32.37 2.22
C ALA A 141 -6.01 33.76 2.59
N GLN A 142 -4.69 33.90 2.73
CA GLN A 142 -4.03 35.19 2.98
C GLN A 142 -4.23 36.18 1.81
N SER A 143 -4.03 35.73 0.58
CA SER A 143 -4.24 36.54 -0.63
C SER A 143 -5.70 37.00 -0.75
N MET A 144 -6.65 36.09 -0.52
CA MET A 144 -8.09 36.41 -0.55
C MET A 144 -8.49 37.41 0.53
N THR A 145 -7.93 37.30 1.74
CA THR A 145 -8.16 38.29 2.80
C THR A 145 -7.65 39.68 2.38
N LYS A 146 -6.45 39.75 1.78
CA LYS A 146 -5.90 41.02 1.24
C LYS A 146 -6.78 41.58 0.11
N VAL A 147 -7.22 40.74 -0.83
CA VAL A 147 -8.09 41.13 -1.94
C VAL A 147 -9.41 41.70 -1.41
N GLU A 148 -10.10 41.00 -0.50
CA GLU A 148 -11.36 41.47 0.07
C GLU A 148 -11.19 42.79 0.83
N MET A 149 -10.11 42.96 1.58
CA MET A 149 -9.79 44.20 2.27
C MET A 149 -9.63 45.37 1.29
N LEU A 150 -8.86 45.18 0.20
CA LEU A 150 -8.63 46.21 -0.80
C LEU A 150 -9.92 46.55 -1.58
N LEU A 151 -10.72 45.55 -1.94
CA LEU A 151 -12.02 45.76 -2.61
C LEU A 151 -13.02 46.48 -1.70
N SER A 152 -13.01 46.20 -0.40
CA SER A 152 -13.78 46.94 0.60
C SER A 152 -13.33 48.41 0.69
N GLN A 153 -12.02 48.66 0.70
CA GLN A 153 -11.47 50.03 0.65
C GLN A 153 -11.89 50.77 -0.62
N ILE A 154 -11.84 50.13 -1.79
CA ILE A 154 -12.33 50.73 -3.05
C ILE A 154 -13.81 51.07 -2.94
N SER A 155 -14.64 50.13 -2.45
CA SER A 155 -16.09 50.33 -2.31
C SER A 155 -16.41 51.47 -1.34
N SER A 156 -15.74 51.53 -0.19
CA SER A 156 -15.91 52.62 0.79
C SER A 156 -15.45 53.97 0.26
N THR A 157 -14.33 54.02 -0.48
CA THR A 157 -13.83 55.25 -1.11
C THR A 157 -14.79 55.74 -2.18
N ALA A 158 -15.37 54.82 -2.97
CA ALA A 158 -16.41 55.13 -3.93
C ALA A 158 -17.63 55.74 -3.25
N LEU A 159 -18.14 55.12 -2.18
CA LEU A 159 -19.29 55.64 -1.41
C LEU A 159 -19.02 57.04 -0.81
N GLN A 160 -17.82 57.30 -0.30
CA GLN A 160 -17.44 58.60 0.25
C GLN A 160 -17.28 59.70 -0.81
N THR A 161 -17.00 59.29 -2.06
CA THR A 161 -16.79 60.18 -3.21
C THR A 161 -18.07 60.26 -4.07
N MET A 162 -19.18 59.65 -3.65
CA MET A 162 -20.45 59.68 -4.39
C MET A 162 -21.07 61.07 -4.34
N ASP A 163 -20.71 61.89 -5.32
CA ASP A 163 -21.40 63.15 -5.65
C ASP A 163 -22.48 62.93 -6.75
N GLY A 164 -23.09 61.74 -6.80
CA GLY A 164 -24.10 61.37 -7.81
C GLY A 164 -23.57 61.02 -9.21
N ARG A 165 -22.24 60.91 -9.41
CA ARG A 165 -21.63 60.52 -10.70
C ARG A 165 -21.81 59.02 -11.01
N SER A 166 -22.02 58.69 -12.28
CA SER A 166 -22.13 57.30 -12.76
C SER A 166 -20.86 56.48 -12.54
N ASP A 167 -19.69 57.11 -12.64
CA ASP A 167 -18.40 56.40 -12.60
C ASP A 167 -18.08 55.85 -11.20
N THR A 168 -18.38 56.59 -10.13
CA THR A 168 -18.17 56.11 -8.75
C THR A 168 -19.14 54.98 -8.39
N GLN A 169 -20.36 55.00 -8.92
CA GLN A 169 -21.29 53.87 -8.81
C GLN A 169 -20.79 52.63 -9.56
N ALA A 170 -20.25 52.80 -10.77
CA ALA A 170 -19.66 51.72 -11.55
C ALA A 170 -18.44 51.11 -10.85
N ILE A 171 -17.55 51.95 -10.29
CA ILE A 171 -16.39 51.50 -9.50
C ILE A 171 -16.83 50.61 -8.32
N ALA A 172 -17.84 51.05 -7.55
CA ALA A 172 -18.38 50.27 -6.44
C ALA A 172 -19.06 48.96 -6.90
N ALA A 173 -19.65 48.93 -8.10
CA ALA A 173 -20.21 47.72 -8.68
C ALA A 173 -19.11 46.71 -9.09
N TYR A 174 -18.07 47.16 -9.79
CA TYR A 174 -16.95 46.30 -10.19
C TYR A 174 -16.15 45.76 -9.00
N ALA A 175 -15.98 46.55 -7.93
CA ALA A 175 -15.34 46.07 -6.71
C ALA A 175 -16.14 44.93 -6.05
N ARG A 176 -17.49 45.01 -6.07
CA ARG A 176 -18.36 43.93 -5.60
C ARG A 176 -18.29 42.70 -6.49
N GLU A 177 -18.27 42.89 -7.81
CA GLU A 177 -18.13 41.80 -8.78
C GLU A 177 -16.81 41.03 -8.59
N LEU A 178 -15.69 41.74 -8.39
CA LEU A 178 -14.39 41.11 -8.06
C LEU A 178 -14.42 40.35 -6.72
N SER A 179 -15.19 40.82 -5.74
CA SER A 179 -15.34 40.09 -4.48
C SER A 179 -16.09 38.77 -4.68
N LEU A 180 -17.10 38.74 -5.55
CA LEU A 180 -17.80 37.51 -5.92
C LEU A 180 -16.86 36.54 -6.67
N VAL A 181 -16.01 37.07 -7.56
CA VAL A 181 -14.97 36.29 -8.24
C VAL A 181 -14.02 35.64 -7.22
N GLY A 182 -13.52 36.39 -6.23
CA GLY A 182 -12.64 35.86 -5.19
C GLY A 182 -13.29 34.72 -4.38
N ARG A 183 -14.58 34.84 -4.06
CA ARG A 183 -15.34 33.77 -3.38
C ARG A 183 -15.56 32.55 -4.28
N ALA A 184 -15.89 32.78 -5.55
CA ALA A 184 -16.09 31.70 -6.52
C ALA A 184 -14.80 30.89 -6.71
N LEU A 185 -13.65 31.57 -6.78
CA LEU A 185 -12.34 30.96 -6.96
C LEU A 185 -12.05 29.85 -5.93
N GLN A 186 -12.36 30.10 -4.66
CA GLN A 186 -12.11 29.15 -3.56
C GLN A 186 -12.90 27.83 -3.70
N LEU A 187 -13.97 27.83 -4.50
CA LEU A 187 -14.88 26.69 -4.69
C LEU A 187 -14.59 25.90 -5.97
N LEU A 188 -13.75 26.42 -6.88
CA LEU A 188 -13.49 25.78 -8.16
C LEU A 188 -12.63 24.52 -8.02
N LYS A 189 -12.97 23.51 -8.81
CA LYS A 189 -12.30 22.19 -8.81
C LYS A 189 -11.95 21.71 -10.21
N ASN A 190 -11.59 22.62 -11.11
CA ASN A 190 -11.06 22.27 -12.43
C ASN A 190 -10.26 23.44 -13.02
N GLY A 191 -9.24 23.13 -13.82
CA GLY A 191 -8.32 24.10 -14.40
C GLY A 191 -9.01 25.10 -15.34
N ASP A 192 -9.89 24.63 -16.22
CA ASP A 192 -10.56 25.47 -17.22
C ASP A 192 -11.44 26.56 -16.59
N SER A 193 -12.16 26.23 -15.52
CA SER A 193 -13.00 27.19 -14.79
C SER A 193 -12.14 28.21 -14.05
N ILE A 194 -10.97 27.82 -13.56
CA ILE A 194 -10.01 28.74 -12.93
C ILE A 194 -9.50 29.73 -13.98
N ASP A 195 -9.16 29.27 -15.18
CA ASP A 195 -8.71 30.13 -16.30
C ASP A 195 -9.80 31.08 -16.78
N ASN A 196 -11.03 30.57 -16.94
CA ASN A 196 -12.17 31.41 -17.32
C ASN A 196 -12.42 32.50 -16.28
N LEU A 197 -12.39 32.14 -14.99
CA LEU A 197 -12.60 33.09 -13.89
C LEU A 197 -11.45 34.11 -13.78
N LYS A 198 -10.21 33.71 -14.08
CA LYS A 198 -9.05 34.61 -14.20
C LYS A 198 -9.25 35.60 -15.34
N GLY A 199 -9.70 35.13 -16.50
CA GLY A 199 -10.06 35.97 -17.64
C GLY A 199 -11.14 37.00 -17.29
N ASP A 200 -12.18 36.60 -16.57
CA ASP A 200 -13.26 37.50 -16.15
C ASP A 200 -12.79 38.51 -15.11
N SER A 201 -11.97 38.08 -14.13
CA SER A 201 -11.30 38.98 -13.18
C SER A 201 -10.52 40.09 -13.89
N ASN A 202 -9.71 39.72 -14.89
CA ASN A 202 -8.91 40.67 -15.67
C ASN A 202 -9.79 41.71 -16.39
N LYS A 203 -10.89 41.27 -17.03
CA LYS A 203 -11.85 42.19 -17.68
C LYS A 203 -12.48 43.15 -16.67
N ILE A 204 -12.81 42.69 -15.46
CA ILE A 204 -13.38 43.55 -14.42
C ILE A 204 -12.35 44.57 -13.93
N ILE A 205 -11.08 44.15 -13.76
CA ILE A 205 -9.97 45.05 -13.38
C ILE A 205 -9.74 46.12 -14.45
N GLU A 206 -9.81 45.76 -15.74
CA GLU A 206 -9.72 46.72 -16.84
C GLU A 206 -10.86 47.74 -16.81
N LYS A 207 -12.11 47.28 -16.64
CA LYS A 207 -13.28 48.17 -16.49
C LYS A 207 -13.12 49.09 -15.29
N LEU A 208 -12.68 48.56 -14.15
CA LEU A 208 -12.42 49.31 -12.93
C LEU A 208 -11.35 50.39 -13.17
N ASN A 209 -10.23 50.03 -13.79
CA ASN A 209 -9.14 50.94 -14.16
C ASN A 209 -9.61 52.06 -15.10
N ASN A 210 -10.42 51.74 -16.11
CA ASN A 210 -10.96 52.72 -17.05
C ASN A 210 -11.89 53.72 -16.37
N ASN A 211 -12.77 53.27 -15.46
CA ASN A 211 -13.65 54.17 -14.72
C ASN A 211 -12.86 55.06 -13.73
N ILE A 212 -11.83 54.53 -13.09
CA ILE A 212 -10.93 55.33 -12.24
C ILE A 212 -10.18 56.39 -13.05
N ASN A 213 -9.80 56.09 -14.29
CA ASN A 213 -9.13 57.05 -15.17
C ASN A 213 -10.03 58.20 -15.64
N ASN A 214 -11.34 58.04 -15.60
CA ASN A 214 -12.30 59.08 -15.95
C ASN A 214 -12.56 60.06 -14.80
N LEU A 215 -12.09 59.76 -13.58
CA LEU A 215 -12.25 60.63 -12.42
C LEU A 215 -11.34 61.86 -12.51
N ASN A 216 -11.66 62.90 -11.73
CA ASN A 216 -10.77 64.04 -11.60
C ASN A 216 -9.46 63.65 -10.89
N HIS A 217 -8.43 64.50 -11.00
CA HIS A 217 -7.09 64.18 -10.52
C HIS A 217 -7.04 63.80 -9.03
N GLN A 218 -7.76 64.50 -8.17
CA GLN A 218 -7.74 64.23 -6.72
C GLN A 218 -8.45 62.92 -6.36
N GLU A 219 -9.58 62.63 -7.00
CA GLU A 219 -10.32 61.37 -6.81
C GLU A 219 -9.53 60.18 -7.36
N LYS A 220 -9.00 60.32 -8.57
CA LYS A 220 -8.18 59.31 -9.24
C LYS A 220 -7.01 58.86 -8.36
N LEU A 221 -6.27 59.79 -7.76
CA LEU A 221 -5.14 59.47 -6.88
C LEU A 221 -5.54 58.60 -5.68
N LYS A 222 -6.74 58.80 -5.11
CA LYS A 222 -7.23 57.98 -3.99
C LYS A 222 -7.42 56.51 -4.41
N PHE A 223 -7.93 56.27 -5.62
CA PHE A 223 -8.17 54.93 -6.14
C PHE A 223 -6.93 54.26 -6.70
N GLU A 224 -6.06 54.97 -7.41
CA GLU A 224 -4.87 54.40 -8.04
C GLU A 224 -3.97 53.67 -7.04
N ILE A 225 -3.79 54.23 -5.84
CA ILE A 225 -2.98 53.60 -4.79
C ILE A 225 -3.56 52.23 -4.40
N ILE A 226 -4.89 52.14 -4.22
CA ILE A 226 -5.56 50.91 -3.80
C ILE A 226 -5.59 49.91 -4.96
N LEU A 227 -5.88 50.37 -6.18
CA LEU A 227 -5.91 49.54 -7.38
C LEU A 227 -4.53 48.94 -7.69
N ASN A 228 -3.46 49.69 -7.54
CA ASN A 228 -2.10 49.18 -7.76
C ASN A 228 -1.72 48.11 -6.73
N LYS A 229 -2.11 48.28 -5.45
CA LYS A 229 -1.97 47.23 -4.44
C LYS A 229 -2.80 45.99 -4.78
N LEU A 230 -4.03 46.17 -5.26
CA LEU A 230 -4.88 45.06 -5.68
C LEU A 230 -4.25 44.28 -6.84
N LYS A 231 -3.78 44.96 -7.88
CA LYS A 231 -3.07 44.34 -9.01
C LYS A 231 -1.82 43.59 -8.54
N MET A 232 -1.06 44.15 -7.59
CA MET A 232 0.12 43.49 -7.02
C MET A 232 -0.25 42.19 -6.27
N VAL A 233 -1.29 42.22 -5.44
CA VAL A 233 -1.76 41.00 -4.74
C VAL A 233 -2.27 39.95 -5.74
N LEU A 234 -2.95 40.36 -6.80
CA LEU A 234 -3.37 39.46 -7.87
C LEU A 234 -2.19 38.95 -8.73
N THR A 235 -1.00 39.58 -8.63
CA THR A 235 0.24 39.08 -9.24
C THR A 235 0.90 37.98 -8.40
N GLU A 236 0.60 37.89 -7.09
CA GLU A 236 0.87 36.68 -6.28
C GLU A 236 -0.03 35.48 -6.68
N ASP A 237 -0.80 35.67 -7.75
CA ASP A 237 -1.71 34.77 -8.47
C ASP A 237 -2.48 33.77 -7.61
N PRO A 238 -3.56 34.21 -6.94
CA PRO A 238 -4.46 33.31 -6.26
C PRO A 238 -5.10 32.26 -7.18
N PHE A 239 -5.14 32.48 -8.51
CA PHE A 239 -5.63 31.49 -9.46
C PHE A 239 -4.62 30.35 -9.62
N GLU A 240 -3.32 30.65 -9.70
CA GLU A 240 -2.29 29.60 -9.71
C GLU A 240 -2.24 28.87 -8.36
N LEU A 241 -2.41 29.56 -7.22
CA LEU A 241 -2.49 28.89 -5.92
C LEU A 241 -3.67 27.92 -5.85
N GLN A 242 -4.86 28.33 -6.30
CA GLN A 242 -6.03 27.44 -6.37
C GLN A 242 -5.81 26.28 -7.35
N ARG A 243 -5.11 26.53 -8.47
CA ARG A 243 -4.76 25.50 -9.45
C ARG A 243 -3.82 24.46 -8.86
N THR A 244 -2.72 24.88 -8.25
CA THR A 244 -1.76 24.00 -7.57
C THR A 244 -2.47 23.14 -6.53
N ARG A 245 -3.27 23.78 -5.66
CA ARG A 245 -4.07 23.08 -4.66
C ARG A 245 -4.98 22.01 -5.29
N PHE A 246 -5.65 22.33 -6.39
CA PHE A 246 -6.52 21.39 -7.10
C PHE A 246 -5.74 20.18 -7.64
N PHE A 247 -4.66 20.41 -8.38
CA PHE A 247 -3.86 19.32 -8.94
C PHE A 247 -3.19 18.47 -7.85
N ASP A 248 -2.70 19.08 -6.77
CA ASP A 248 -2.15 18.34 -5.63
C ASP A 248 -3.22 17.47 -4.94
N ILE A 249 -4.50 17.88 -4.92
CA ILE A 249 -5.59 17.02 -4.44
C ILE A 249 -5.81 15.83 -5.37
N GLU A 250 -5.81 16.05 -6.69
CA GLU A 250 -6.03 15.01 -7.69
C GLU A 250 -4.88 13.99 -7.71
N ASP A 251 -3.63 14.46 -7.73
CA ASP A 251 -2.43 13.63 -7.71
C ASP A 251 -2.39 12.75 -6.46
N ARG A 252 -2.76 13.27 -5.29
CA ARG A 252 -2.86 12.46 -4.06
C ARG A 252 -3.85 11.30 -4.21
N GLN A 253 -5.01 11.52 -4.83
CA GLN A 253 -6.00 10.47 -5.03
C GLN A 253 -5.47 9.39 -5.99
N LEU A 254 -4.81 9.79 -7.07
CA LEU A 254 -4.18 8.87 -8.02
C LEU A 254 -3.08 8.05 -7.35
N LEU A 255 -2.23 8.67 -6.54
CA LEU A 255 -1.15 8.00 -5.80
C LEU A 255 -1.68 7.02 -4.75
N LEU A 256 -2.75 7.38 -4.03
CA LEU A 256 -3.41 6.46 -3.08
C LEU A 256 -4.04 5.25 -3.80
N ALA A 257 -4.68 5.46 -4.94
CA ALA A 257 -5.22 4.36 -5.76
C ALA A 257 -4.10 3.46 -6.30
N SER A 258 -2.97 4.05 -6.70
CA SER A 258 -1.76 3.32 -7.09
C SER A 258 -1.24 2.46 -5.93
N ASN A 259 -1.14 3.01 -4.72
CA ASN A 259 -0.70 2.27 -3.53
C ASN A 259 -1.62 1.11 -3.16
N HIS A 260 -2.92 1.31 -3.27
CA HIS A 260 -3.87 0.22 -3.09
C HIS A 260 -3.61 -0.91 -4.11
N SER A 261 -3.34 -0.55 -5.37
CA SER A 261 -3.00 -1.52 -6.41
C SER A 261 -1.67 -2.24 -6.11
N GLN A 262 -0.65 -1.53 -5.63
CA GLN A 262 0.63 -2.14 -5.22
C GLN A 262 0.45 -3.14 -4.06
N ALA A 263 -0.34 -2.79 -3.04
CA ALA A 263 -0.65 -3.71 -1.96
C ALA A 263 -1.42 -4.96 -2.46
N GLN A 264 -2.32 -4.81 -3.42
CA GLN A 264 -2.97 -5.96 -4.05
C GLN A 264 -1.99 -6.86 -4.82
N TYR A 265 -0.98 -6.29 -5.49
CA TYR A 265 0.07 -7.07 -6.14
C TYR A 265 0.94 -7.83 -5.14
N ILE A 266 1.37 -7.16 -4.05
CA ILE A 266 2.09 -7.79 -2.94
C ILE A 266 1.27 -8.96 -2.37
N ARG A 267 -0.02 -8.73 -2.10
CA ARG A 267 -0.94 -9.75 -1.59
C ARG A 267 -1.07 -10.94 -2.53
N ARG A 268 -1.11 -10.70 -3.84
CA ARG A 268 -1.21 -11.75 -4.86
C ARG A 268 0.06 -12.61 -4.87
N GLU A 269 1.24 -11.99 -4.87
CA GLU A 269 2.51 -12.71 -4.83
C GLU A 269 2.64 -13.54 -3.54
N ILE A 270 2.27 -12.96 -2.39
CA ILE A 270 2.26 -13.66 -1.10
C ILE A 270 1.27 -14.83 -1.11
N LYS A 271 0.07 -14.63 -1.66
CA LYS A 271 -0.92 -15.71 -1.78
C LYS A 271 -0.38 -16.86 -2.64
N ASN A 272 0.19 -16.55 -3.79
CA ASN A 272 0.79 -17.55 -4.68
C ASN A 272 1.91 -18.32 -3.97
N PHE A 273 2.75 -17.62 -3.22
CA PHE A 273 3.81 -18.23 -2.41
C PHE A 273 3.26 -19.16 -1.32
N VAL A 274 2.26 -18.71 -0.56
CA VAL A 274 1.63 -19.51 0.50
C VAL A 274 0.93 -20.74 -0.07
N ASP A 275 0.25 -20.60 -1.22
CA ASP A 275 -0.41 -21.71 -1.90
C ASP A 275 0.60 -22.74 -2.42
N ASP A 276 1.72 -22.31 -3.02
CA ASP A 276 2.81 -23.20 -3.43
C ASP A 276 3.46 -23.91 -2.24
N ALA A 277 3.70 -23.19 -1.15
CA ALA A 277 4.24 -23.77 0.07
C ALA A 277 3.30 -24.84 0.66
N ARG A 278 1.99 -24.59 0.69
CA ARG A 278 0.97 -25.54 1.16
C ARG A 278 0.86 -26.76 0.25
N ALA A 279 0.85 -26.57 -1.06
CA ALA A 279 0.81 -27.68 -2.02
C ALA A 279 2.00 -28.64 -1.83
N LYS A 280 3.19 -28.10 -1.54
CA LYS A 280 4.38 -28.91 -1.23
C LYS A 280 4.28 -29.64 0.12
N VAL A 281 3.60 -29.06 1.11
CA VAL A 281 3.29 -29.75 2.38
C VAL A 281 2.33 -30.91 2.15
N ASP A 282 1.30 -30.71 1.34
CA ASP A 282 0.32 -31.74 0.99
C ASP A 282 1.00 -32.88 0.22
N GLU A 283 1.84 -32.56 -0.78
CA GLU A 283 2.63 -33.53 -1.54
C GLU A 283 3.53 -34.37 -0.61
N ALA A 284 4.26 -33.73 0.31
CA ALA A 284 5.09 -34.43 1.29
C ALA A 284 4.26 -35.34 2.22
N THR A 285 3.05 -34.92 2.58
CA THR A 285 2.13 -35.71 3.41
C THR A 285 1.62 -36.94 2.64
N ASP A 286 1.27 -36.78 1.37
CA ASP A 286 0.84 -37.88 0.50
C ASP A 286 1.97 -38.87 0.24
N GLU A 287 3.19 -38.41 0.02
CA GLU A 287 4.38 -39.27 -0.09
C GLU A 287 4.62 -40.08 1.20
N VAL A 288 4.47 -39.45 2.38
CA VAL A 288 4.58 -40.14 3.67
C VAL A 288 3.49 -41.19 3.81
N ASN A 289 2.23 -40.85 3.51
CA ASN A 289 1.12 -41.79 3.56
C ASN A 289 1.33 -42.97 2.61
N ASN A 290 1.82 -42.71 1.40
CA ASN A 290 2.16 -43.75 0.42
C ASN A 290 3.31 -44.64 0.90
N ALA A 291 4.36 -44.06 1.50
CA ALA A 291 5.48 -44.81 2.07
C ALA A 291 5.03 -45.70 3.25
N VAL A 292 4.16 -45.18 4.12
CA VAL A 292 3.56 -45.95 5.23
C VAL A 292 2.69 -47.08 4.69
N MET A 293 1.84 -46.83 3.70
CA MET A 293 1.03 -47.88 3.06
C MET A 293 1.88 -48.95 2.38
N LEU A 294 2.96 -48.55 1.69
CA LEU A 294 3.90 -49.49 1.06
C LEU A 294 4.62 -50.35 2.10
N GLY A 295 5.05 -49.73 3.21
CA GLY A 295 5.62 -50.44 4.36
C GLY A 295 4.63 -51.44 4.95
N MET A 296 3.39 -51.03 5.17
CA MET A 296 2.32 -51.89 5.69
C MET A 296 2.00 -53.07 4.75
N ARG A 297 1.93 -52.84 3.44
CA ARG A 297 1.77 -53.90 2.44
C ARG A 297 2.94 -54.87 2.45
N SER A 298 4.17 -54.36 2.54
CA SER A 298 5.39 -55.17 2.60
C SER A 298 5.42 -56.03 3.87
N MET A 299 4.99 -55.49 5.01
CA MET A 299 4.84 -56.27 6.24
C MET A 299 3.77 -57.36 6.12
N LEU A 300 2.62 -57.07 5.49
CA LEU A 300 1.60 -58.07 5.20
C LEU A 300 2.13 -59.19 4.31
N PHE A 301 2.88 -58.88 3.25
CA PHE A 301 3.52 -59.89 2.41
C PHE A 301 4.55 -60.73 3.17
N LEU A 302 5.36 -60.11 4.03
CA LEU A 302 6.30 -60.84 4.89
C LEU A 302 5.58 -61.75 5.88
N ALA A 303 4.48 -61.28 6.50
CA ALA A 303 3.68 -62.07 7.42
C ALA A 303 2.99 -63.26 6.73
N VAL A 304 2.41 -63.04 5.54
CA VAL A 304 1.80 -64.10 4.73
C VAL A 304 2.87 -65.09 4.23
N GLY A 305 4.00 -64.59 3.73
CA GLY A 305 5.13 -65.43 3.31
C GLY A 305 5.70 -66.27 4.44
N ALA A 306 5.81 -65.70 5.64
CA ALA A 306 6.20 -66.40 6.85
C ALA A 306 5.21 -67.51 7.23
N LEU A 307 3.90 -67.24 7.16
CA LEU A 307 2.86 -68.25 7.42
C LEU A 307 2.91 -69.39 6.40
N ILE A 308 3.06 -69.08 5.11
CA ILE A 308 3.20 -70.08 4.04
C ILE A 308 4.45 -70.93 4.25
N PHE A 309 5.58 -70.29 4.55
CA PHE A 309 6.84 -70.98 4.81
C PHE A 309 6.77 -71.87 6.06
N ALA A 310 6.13 -71.40 7.14
CA ALA A 310 5.87 -72.19 8.33
C ALA A 310 4.97 -73.41 8.05
N ALA A 311 3.91 -73.23 7.25
CA ALA A 311 3.02 -74.30 6.83
C ALA A 311 3.75 -75.33 5.94
N ALA A 312 4.57 -74.88 4.99
CA ALA A 312 5.36 -75.74 4.12
C ALA A 312 6.42 -76.53 4.90
N LEU A 313 7.10 -75.89 5.86
CA LEU A 313 8.01 -76.58 6.77
C LEU A 313 7.26 -77.62 7.61
N GLY A 314 6.09 -77.27 8.17
CA GLY A 314 5.26 -78.22 8.91
C GLY A 314 4.88 -79.45 8.08
N PHE A 315 4.51 -79.26 6.81
CA PHE A 315 4.18 -80.34 5.89
C PHE A 315 5.39 -81.23 5.53
N PHE A 316 6.60 -80.67 5.40
CA PHE A 316 7.84 -81.42 5.15
C PHE A 316 8.44 -82.08 6.41
N LEU A 317 7.92 -81.73 7.59
CA LEU A 317 8.39 -82.20 8.90
C LEU A 317 7.53 -83.31 9.52
N CYS A 318 6.28 -83.46 9.05
CA CYS A 318 5.41 -84.61 9.32
C CYS A 318 5.71 -85.77 8.37
#